data_AF-A0A9N8DW95-F1
#
_entry.id   AF-A0A9N8DW95-F1
#
_cell.length_a   1.000
_cell.length_b   1.000
_cell.length_c   1.000
_cell.angle_alpha   90.00
_cell.angle_beta   90.00
_cell.angle_gamma   90.00
#
_symmetry.space_group_name_H-M   'P 1'
#
loop_
_entity.id
_entity.type
_entity.pdbx_description
1 polymer ?
#
loop_
_entity_poly.entity_id
_entity_poly.type
_entity_poly.pdbx_seq_one_letter_code
_entity_poly.pdbx_strand_id
1 'polypeptide(L)'
;MTTPKPYYLRPNAEQQELNEFMKKLIPELDSEYAVTPMERGKWRMPEESSDDGTPCYIAALKPTGTMPDYIWMPKRKDLPAGYYHFYTQEAYIEVYHRLNKLGPLKQLLFTKDHPIQTKQDRKLHKKLKGLMYNRLITDVPSDVHAARMKVLNLQSQGGKAAAFGRAAYLPTLTTVILLG
;
A
#
# COMPACT_ATOMS: atom_id res chain seq x y z
N MET A 1 11.36 -24.41 8.14
CA MET A 1 10.07 -24.72 8.80
C MET A 1 9.43 -23.39 9.16
N THR A 2 8.40 -22.96 8.43
CA THR A 2 7.67 -21.72 8.75
C THR A 2 6.75 -21.99 9.94
N THR A 3 6.94 -21.24 11.03
CA THR A 3 6.02 -21.29 12.17
C THR A 3 4.62 -20.90 11.68
N PRO A 4 3.57 -21.67 12.01
CA PRO A 4 2.22 -21.36 11.55
C PRO A 4 1.80 -19.97 12.02
N LYS A 5 1.33 -19.12 11.10
CA LYS A 5 0.83 -17.78 11.43
C LYS A 5 -0.26 -17.90 12.51
N PRO A 6 -0.20 -17.08 13.57
CA PRO A 6 -1.19 -17.12 14.63
C PRO A 6 -2.59 -16.86 14.07
N TYR A 7 -3.62 -17.40 14.72
CA TYR A 7 -4.99 -17.43 14.19
C TYR A 7 -5.52 -16.03 13.80
N TYR A 8 -5.21 -15.00 14.58
CA TYR A 8 -5.62 -13.61 14.32
C TYR A 8 -4.94 -12.98 13.10
N LEU A 9 -3.87 -13.59 12.59
CA LEU A 9 -3.17 -13.22 11.35
C LEU A 9 -3.63 -14.02 10.13
N ARG A 10 -4.60 -14.93 10.29
CA ARG A 10 -5.18 -15.62 9.15
C ARG A 10 -6.24 -14.73 8.50
N PRO A 11 -6.21 -14.55 7.17
CA PRO A 11 -7.21 -13.75 6.49
C PRO A 11 -8.58 -14.43 6.62
N ASN A 12 -9.58 -13.66 7.04
CA ASN A 12 -10.98 -14.07 6.98
C ASN A 12 -11.48 -14.10 5.52
N ALA A 13 -12.70 -14.57 5.28
CA ALA A 13 -13.25 -14.70 3.93
C ALA A 13 -13.25 -13.37 3.14
N GLU A 14 -13.57 -12.25 3.78
CA GLU A 14 -13.53 -10.94 3.10
C GLU A 14 -12.11 -10.49 2.75
N GLN A 15 -11.14 -10.78 3.62
CA GLN A 15 -9.73 -10.47 3.42
C GLN A 15 -9.14 -11.35 2.30
N GLN A 16 -9.53 -12.62 2.23
CA GLN A 16 -9.14 -13.51 1.14
C GLN A 16 -9.67 -13.00 -0.20
N GLU A 17 -10.95 -12.67 -0.29
CA GLU A 17 -11.56 -12.08 -1.49
C GLU A 17 -10.85 -10.79 -1.91
N LEU A 18 -10.51 -9.92 -0.94
CA LEU A 18 -9.78 -8.69 -1.21
C LEU A 18 -8.36 -8.95 -1.71
N ASN A 19 -7.64 -9.91 -1.12
CA ASN A 19 -6.30 -10.31 -1.55
C ASN A 19 -6.30 -10.87 -2.98
N GLU A 20 -7.26 -11.72 -3.32
CA GLU A 20 -7.40 -12.22 -4.69
C GLU A 20 -7.69 -11.09 -5.68
N PHE A 21 -8.57 -10.16 -5.29
CA PHE A 21 -8.88 -8.99 -6.11
C PHE A 21 -7.66 -8.07 -6.30
N MET A 22 -6.83 -7.91 -5.26
CA MET A 22 -5.56 -7.17 -5.35
C MET A 22 -4.62 -7.75 -6.41
N LYS A 23 -4.40 -9.07 -6.36
CA LYS A 23 -3.52 -9.80 -7.30
C LYS A 23 -3.99 -9.65 -8.74
N LYS A 24 -5.31 -9.70 -8.97
CA LYS A 24 -5.90 -9.49 -10.30
C LYS A 24 -5.65 -8.08 -10.87
N LEU A 25 -5.58 -7.06 -10.00
CA LEU A 25 -5.38 -5.68 -10.42
C LEU A 25 -3.90 -5.32 -10.62
N ILE A 26 -3.05 -5.78 -9.70
CA ILE A 26 -1.61 -5.49 -9.66
C ILE A 26 -0.93 -6.81 -9.26
N PRO A 27 -0.36 -7.55 -10.23
CA PRO A 27 0.25 -8.85 -9.98
C PRO A 27 1.34 -8.83 -8.91
N GLU A 28 2.07 -7.72 -8.76
CA GLU A 28 3.09 -7.56 -7.71
C GLU A 28 2.52 -7.68 -6.28
N LEU A 29 1.21 -7.48 -6.09
CA LEU A 29 0.54 -7.64 -4.79
C LEU A 29 0.31 -9.09 -4.38
N ASP A 30 0.80 -10.07 -5.14
CA ASP A 30 0.86 -11.48 -4.73
C ASP A 30 1.87 -11.72 -3.60
N SER A 31 2.72 -10.73 -3.32
CA SER A 31 3.67 -10.75 -2.20
C SER A 31 2.98 -10.95 -0.85
N GLU A 32 3.58 -11.78 0.00
CA GLU A 32 3.11 -11.99 1.38
C GLU A 32 3.20 -10.73 2.26
N TYR A 33 4.03 -9.77 1.84
CA TYR A 33 4.17 -8.48 2.50
C TYR A 33 3.06 -7.51 2.08
N ALA A 34 2.38 -7.75 0.97
CA ALA A 34 1.34 -6.87 0.45
C ALA A 34 -0.08 -7.25 0.91
N VAL A 35 -0.32 -8.53 1.24
CA VAL A 35 -1.65 -9.05 1.60
C VAL A 35 -2.21 -8.47 2.91
N THR A 36 -3.51 -8.67 3.13
CA THR A 36 -4.20 -8.39 4.40
C THR A 36 -4.57 -9.71 5.11
N PRO A 37 -4.51 -9.80 6.45
CA PRO A 37 -4.06 -8.77 7.38
C PRO A 37 -2.54 -8.54 7.32
N MET A 38 -2.15 -7.27 7.32
CA MET A 38 -0.77 -6.84 7.51
C MET A 38 -0.51 -6.54 8.99
N GLU A 39 0.59 -7.06 9.52
CA GLU A 39 1.07 -6.72 10.86
C GLU A 39 2.59 -6.75 10.89
N ARG A 40 3.19 -5.58 11.05
CA ARG A 40 4.63 -5.37 11.11
C ARG A 40 4.96 -4.24 12.08
N GLY A 41 6.17 -4.26 12.63
CA GLY A 41 6.58 -3.33 13.70
C GLY A 41 6.84 -1.90 13.23
N LYS A 42 7.41 -1.72 12.03
CA LYS A 42 7.71 -0.39 11.47
C LYS A 42 7.80 -0.44 9.94
N TRP A 43 7.57 0.71 9.30
CA TRP A 43 7.99 0.89 7.90
C TRP A 43 9.51 0.91 7.82
N ARG A 44 10.07 0.24 6.81
CA ARG A 44 11.50 0.28 6.50
C ARG A 44 11.78 1.46 5.57
N MET A 45 12.93 2.09 5.73
CA MET A 45 13.40 3.10 4.79
C MET A 45 14.01 2.43 3.55
N PRO A 46 14.01 3.09 2.37
CA PRO A 46 14.62 2.55 1.15
C PRO A 46 16.09 2.12 1.31
N GLU A 47 16.85 2.80 2.17
CA GLU A 47 18.27 2.50 2.44
C GLU A 47 18.47 1.33 3.39
N GLU A 48 17.42 0.88 4.09
CA GLU A 48 17.48 -0.27 4.99
C GLU A 48 17.41 -1.60 4.23
N SER A 49 17.66 -2.69 4.95
CA SER A 49 17.34 -4.05 4.51
C SER A 49 16.12 -4.58 5.26
N SER A 50 15.42 -5.53 4.65
CA SER A 50 14.36 -6.32 5.27
C SER A 50 14.89 -7.18 6.41
N ASP A 51 13.99 -7.83 7.14
CA ASP A 51 14.35 -8.73 8.24
C ASP A 51 15.18 -9.94 7.75
N ASP A 52 15.03 -10.31 6.47
CA ASP A 52 15.78 -11.40 5.81
C ASP A 52 17.08 -10.92 5.14
N GLY A 53 17.44 -9.64 5.30
CA GLY A 53 18.64 -9.06 4.70
C GLY A 53 18.51 -8.67 3.22
N THR A 54 17.30 -8.73 2.64
CA THR A 54 17.06 -8.25 1.27
C THR A 54 17.00 -6.72 1.23
N PRO A 55 17.57 -6.06 0.21
CA PRO A 55 17.57 -4.60 0.14
C PRO A 55 16.15 -4.04 -0.04
N CYS A 56 15.78 -2.99 0.69
CA CYS A 56 14.45 -2.37 0.55
C CYS A 56 14.28 -1.58 -0.75
N TYR A 57 15.39 -1.24 -1.44
CA TYR A 57 15.40 -0.52 -2.70
C TYR A 57 16.44 -1.09 -3.67
N ILE A 58 16.04 -1.25 -4.93
CA ILE A 58 16.91 -1.66 -6.03
C ILE A 58 16.79 -0.62 -7.14
N ALA A 59 17.87 0.09 -7.42
CA ALA A 59 17.89 1.13 -8.45
C ALA A 59 17.64 0.53 -9.83
N ALA A 60 16.65 1.07 -10.55
CA ALA A 60 16.31 0.64 -11.90
C ALA A 60 15.65 1.79 -12.69
N LEU A 61 16.32 2.25 -13.74
CA LEU A 61 15.84 3.36 -14.58
C LEU A 61 14.54 3.03 -15.34
N LYS A 62 14.32 1.76 -15.65
CA LYS A 62 13.15 1.25 -16.39
C LYS A 62 12.64 -0.02 -15.70
N PRO A 63 11.33 -0.32 -15.80
CA PRO A 63 10.82 -1.59 -15.32
C PRO A 63 11.37 -2.72 -16.21
N THR A 64 12.06 -3.68 -15.60
CA THR A 64 12.57 -4.90 -16.24
C THR A 64 11.58 -6.06 -16.17
N GLY A 65 10.41 -5.85 -15.55
CA GLY A 65 9.37 -6.85 -15.35
C GLY A 65 8.75 -6.77 -13.96
N THR A 66 7.91 -7.75 -13.64
CA THR A 66 7.41 -7.97 -12.28
C THR A 66 8.50 -8.63 -11.44
N MET A 67 8.73 -8.13 -10.23
CA MET A 67 9.72 -8.67 -9.30
C MET A 67 9.01 -9.11 -8.02
N PRO A 68 9.25 -10.32 -7.50
CA PRO A 68 8.60 -10.80 -6.27
C PRO A 68 8.91 -9.85 -5.12
N ASP A 69 7.90 -9.45 -4.34
CA ASP A 69 8.03 -8.58 -3.17
C ASP A 69 8.38 -7.11 -3.42
N TYR A 70 8.52 -6.69 -4.68
CA TYR A 70 8.79 -5.31 -5.03
C TYR A 70 7.77 -4.77 -6.01
N ILE A 71 7.63 -3.44 -6.00
CA ILE A 71 6.93 -2.70 -7.02
C ILE A 71 7.87 -1.69 -7.67
N TRP A 72 7.89 -1.66 -9.01
CA TRP A 72 8.63 -0.63 -9.73
C TRP A 72 7.91 0.71 -9.60
N MET A 73 8.66 1.74 -9.22
CA MET A 73 8.19 3.11 -9.12
C MET A 73 8.98 4.02 -10.06
N PRO A 74 8.31 4.85 -10.88
CA PRO A 74 8.98 5.87 -11.68
C PRO A 74 9.61 6.92 -10.77
N LYS A 75 10.59 7.66 -11.30
CA LYS A 75 11.21 8.79 -10.58
C LYS A 75 10.13 9.77 -10.10
N ARG A 76 10.20 10.13 -8.81
CA ARG A 76 9.39 11.18 -8.19
C ARG A 76 10.31 12.28 -7.67
N LYS A 77 9.74 13.37 -7.16
CA LYS A 77 10.51 14.55 -6.71
C LYS A 77 11.66 14.17 -5.78
N ASP A 78 11.34 13.40 -4.74
CA ASP A 78 12.28 13.08 -3.66
C ASP A 78 12.69 11.60 -3.65
N LEU A 79 12.27 10.81 -4.66
CA LEU A 79 12.51 9.37 -4.70
C LEU A 79 13.03 8.94 -6.08
N PRO A 80 14.17 8.22 -6.14
CA PRO A 80 14.74 7.75 -7.40
C PRO A 80 13.86 6.66 -8.04
N ALA A 81 14.03 6.48 -9.35
CA ALA A 81 13.36 5.39 -10.07
C ALA A 81 13.98 4.05 -9.68
N GLY A 82 13.14 3.07 -9.37
CA GLY A 82 13.60 1.73 -9.02
C GLY A 82 12.51 0.84 -8.46
N TYR A 83 12.93 -0.32 -7.98
CA TYR A 83 12.08 -1.29 -7.31
C TYR A 83 12.11 -1.04 -5.81
N TYR A 84 10.93 -0.85 -5.22
CA TYR A 84 10.75 -0.64 -3.79
C TYR A 84 10.09 -1.87 -3.19
N HIS A 85 10.66 -2.41 -2.12
CA HIS A 85 10.13 -3.57 -1.43
C HIS A 85 8.82 -3.19 -0.74
N PHE A 86 7.87 -4.12 -0.63
CA PHE A 86 6.65 -3.92 0.16
C PHE A 86 6.90 -3.76 1.67
N TYR A 87 8.15 -3.71 2.15
CA TYR A 87 8.48 -3.28 3.52
C TYR A 87 8.52 -1.76 3.69
N THR A 88 8.59 -1.03 2.59
CA THR A 88 8.65 0.43 2.58
C THR A 88 7.26 1.02 2.36
N GLN A 89 7.05 2.24 2.85
CA GLN A 89 5.78 2.94 2.68
C GLN A 89 5.60 3.40 1.22
N GLU A 90 6.70 3.72 0.55
CA GLU A 90 6.81 4.16 -0.84
C GLU A 90 6.21 3.16 -1.82
N ALA A 91 6.41 1.86 -1.56
CA ALA A 91 5.79 0.81 -2.36
C ALA A 91 4.25 0.95 -2.36
N TYR A 92 3.64 1.21 -1.20
CA TYR A 92 2.17 1.39 -1.10
C TYR A 92 1.70 2.72 -1.67
N ILE A 93 2.56 3.74 -1.69
CA ILE A 93 2.27 5.01 -2.37
C ILE A 93 2.05 4.70 -3.86
N GLU A 94 2.98 3.97 -4.47
CA GLU A 94 2.86 3.57 -5.87
C GLU A 94 1.62 2.71 -6.14
N VAL A 95 1.33 1.72 -5.27
CA VAL A 95 0.10 0.91 -5.35
C VAL A 95 -1.14 1.80 -5.34
N TYR A 96 -1.24 2.72 -4.38
CA TYR A 96 -2.37 3.63 -4.27
C TYR A 96 -2.52 4.54 -5.49
N HIS A 97 -1.41 5.02 -6.05
CA HIS A 97 -1.42 5.79 -7.29
C HIS A 97 -1.90 4.97 -8.49
N ARG A 98 -1.42 3.73 -8.65
CA ARG A 98 -1.90 2.81 -9.69
C ARG A 98 -3.39 2.56 -9.55
N LEU A 99 -3.89 2.29 -8.35
CA LEU A 99 -5.33 2.11 -8.08
C LEU A 99 -6.15 3.37 -8.41
N ASN A 100 -5.61 4.56 -8.17
CA ASN A 100 -6.28 5.81 -8.54
C ASN A 100 -6.29 6.05 -10.05
N LYS A 101 -5.23 5.66 -10.76
CA LYS A 101 -5.14 5.74 -12.23
C LYS A 101 -6.07 4.72 -12.90
N LEU A 102 -6.18 3.52 -12.33
CA LEU A 102 -7.08 2.43 -12.72
C LEU A 102 -8.55 2.71 -12.33
N GLY A 103 -9.00 3.97 -12.37
CA GLY A 103 -10.38 4.33 -12.05
C GLY A 103 -11.40 3.40 -12.75
N PRO A 104 -12.59 3.18 -12.18
CA PRO A 104 -13.52 2.13 -12.60
C PRO A 104 -13.90 2.17 -14.10
N LEU A 105 -13.74 3.33 -14.76
CA LEU A 105 -14.00 3.54 -16.18
C LEU A 105 -12.78 3.29 -17.09
N LYS A 106 -11.53 3.42 -16.60
CA LYS A 106 -10.32 3.28 -17.44
C LYS A 106 -9.85 1.83 -17.60
N GLN A 107 -10.23 0.93 -16.69
CA GLN A 107 -9.98 -0.51 -16.84
C GLN A 107 -10.84 -1.18 -17.93
N LEU A 108 -11.87 -0.49 -18.43
CA LEU A 108 -12.67 -0.95 -19.56
C LEU A 108 -11.89 -0.98 -20.89
N LEU A 109 -10.75 -0.26 -20.98
CA LEU A 109 -10.03 -0.06 -22.23
C LEU A 109 -8.63 -0.71 -22.29
N PHE A 110 -8.02 -1.06 -21.16
CA PHE A 110 -6.61 -1.49 -21.12
C PHE A 110 -6.36 -2.87 -20.51
N THR A 111 -7.38 -3.49 -19.95
CA THR A 111 -7.34 -4.90 -19.54
C THR A 111 -8.48 -5.61 -20.25
N LYS A 112 -8.17 -6.32 -21.35
CA LYS A 112 -9.16 -7.14 -22.05
C LYS A 112 -9.78 -8.21 -21.14
N ASP A 113 -9.11 -8.55 -20.03
CA ASP A 113 -9.46 -9.71 -19.21
C ASP A 113 -10.30 -9.39 -17.97
N HIS A 114 -10.19 -8.21 -17.33
CA HIS A 114 -10.91 -7.92 -16.07
C HIS A 114 -11.41 -6.47 -15.93
N PRO A 115 -12.36 -6.03 -16.77
CA PRO A 115 -13.11 -4.81 -16.47
C PRO A 115 -13.84 -4.95 -15.11
N ILE A 116 -13.77 -3.92 -14.26
CA ILE A 116 -14.57 -3.81 -13.02
C ILE A 116 -16.04 -3.66 -13.43
N GLN A 117 -16.67 -4.76 -13.82
CA GLN A 117 -18.00 -4.78 -14.40
C GLN A 117 -19.06 -4.91 -13.31
N THR A 118 -18.77 -5.65 -12.24
CA THR A 118 -19.79 -5.99 -11.26
C THR A 118 -19.87 -4.94 -10.15
N LYS A 119 -21.06 -4.86 -9.52
CA LYS A 119 -21.25 -4.07 -8.28
C LYS A 119 -20.30 -4.51 -7.17
N GLN A 120 -19.96 -5.81 -7.14
CA GLN A 120 -19.03 -6.38 -6.18
C GLN A 120 -17.60 -5.89 -6.43
N ASP A 121 -17.11 -5.89 -7.67
CA ASP A 121 -15.76 -5.38 -7.99
C ASP A 121 -15.61 -3.91 -7.60
N ARG A 122 -16.66 -3.10 -7.83
CA ARG A 122 -16.65 -1.69 -7.40
C ARG A 122 -16.56 -1.56 -5.87
N LYS A 123 -17.27 -2.43 -5.14
CA LYS A 123 -17.23 -2.49 -3.68
C LYS A 123 -15.84 -2.91 -3.20
N LEU A 124 -15.25 -3.95 -3.80
CA LEU A 124 -13.89 -4.43 -3.49
C LEU A 124 -12.84 -3.38 -3.81
N HIS A 125 -12.92 -2.71 -4.97
CA HIS A 125 -12.03 -1.61 -5.32
C HIS A 125 -12.11 -0.45 -4.33
N LYS A 126 -13.32 -0.08 -3.88
CA LYS A 126 -13.49 0.94 -2.84
C LYS A 126 -12.89 0.50 -1.50
N LYS A 127 -13.11 -0.76 -1.09
CA LYS A 127 -12.49 -1.35 0.12
C LYS A 127 -10.97 -1.32 0.01
N LEU A 128 -10.42 -1.74 -1.13
CA LEU A 128 -8.98 -1.77 -1.40
C LEU A 128 -8.35 -0.38 -1.35
N LYS A 129 -8.98 0.61 -1.99
CA LYS A 129 -8.52 2.00 -1.90
C LYS A 129 -8.50 2.51 -0.47
N GLY A 130 -9.55 2.20 0.30
CA GLY A 130 -9.60 2.55 1.72
C GLY A 130 -8.48 1.87 2.52
N LEU A 131 -8.23 0.59 2.28
CA LEU A 131 -7.14 -0.17 2.92
C LEU A 131 -5.78 0.46 2.62
N MET A 132 -5.48 0.70 1.33
CA MET A 132 -4.20 1.28 0.92
C MET A 132 -4.03 2.69 1.47
N TYR A 133 -5.07 3.52 1.42
CA TYR A 133 -5.04 4.85 2.02
C TYR A 133 -4.76 4.80 3.53
N ASN A 134 -5.41 3.89 4.26
CA ASN A 134 -5.17 3.71 5.69
C ASN A 134 -3.70 3.35 5.98
N ARG A 135 -3.11 2.44 5.20
CA ARG A 135 -1.68 2.08 5.32
C ARG A 135 -0.75 3.27 5.05
N LEU A 136 -1.15 4.20 4.18
CA LEU A 136 -0.36 5.40 3.88
C LEU A 136 -0.38 6.46 4.98
N ILE A 137 -1.47 6.57 5.74
CA ILE A 137 -1.58 7.60 6.77
C ILE A 137 -1.05 7.14 8.12
N THR A 138 -0.69 5.86 8.27
CA THR A 138 -0.12 5.32 9.49
C THR A 138 1.39 5.17 9.41
N ASP A 139 2.04 5.47 10.52
CA ASP A 139 3.46 5.26 10.79
C ASP A 139 3.82 3.79 11.00
N VAL A 140 2.83 2.95 11.35
CA VAL A 140 3.02 1.51 11.53
C VAL A 140 2.33 0.71 10.42
N PRO A 141 3.03 -0.24 9.77
CA PRO A 141 2.45 -1.19 8.82
C PRO A 141 1.59 -2.27 9.51
N SER A 142 0.46 -1.85 10.08
CA SER A 142 -0.52 -2.74 10.70
C SER A 142 -1.94 -2.33 10.32
N ASP A 143 -2.69 -3.24 9.70
CA ASP A 143 -4.07 -2.98 9.27
C ASP A 143 -4.99 -2.72 10.47
N VAL A 144 -4.72 -3.38 11.61
CA VAL A 144 -5.46 -3.19 12.87
C VAL A 144 -5.17 -1.80 13.43
N HIS A 145 -3.89 -1.41 13.47
CA HIS A 145 -3.49 -0.07 13.92
C HIS A 145 -4.11 1.02 13.02
N ALA A 146 -4.04 0.83 11.70
CA ALA A 146 -4.59 1.76 10.74
C ALA A 146 -6.12 1.91 10.83
N ALA A 147 -6.84 0.82 11.11
CA ALA A 147 -8.26 0.89 11.38
C ALA A 147 -8.58 1.69 12.66
N ARG A 148 -7.79 1.54 13.72
CA ARG A 148 -7.95 2.31 14.98
C ARG A 148 -7.67 3.80 14.76
N MET A 149 -6.56 4.14 14.11
CA MET A 149 -6.19 5.54 13.83
C MET A 149 -7.24 6.26 12.96
N LYS A 150 -7.85 5.55 12.01
CA LYS A 150 -8.97 6.08 11.23
C LYS A 150 -10.16 6.48 12.13
N VAL A 151 -10.53 5.65 13.10
CA VAL A 151 -11.64 5.96 14.03
C VAL A 151 -11.31 7.18 14.88
N LEU A 152 -10.09 7.24 15.43
CA LEU A 152 -9.64 8.38 16.23
C LEU A 152 -9.65 9.69 15.44
N ASN A 153 -9.16 9.66 14.19
CA ASN A 153 -9.17 10.82 13.30
C ASN A 153 -10.59 11.27 12.93
N LEU A 154 -11.54 10.35 12.77
CA LEU A 154 -12.95 10.69 12.51
C LEU A 154 -13.61 11.33 13.75
N GLN A 155 -13.28 10.84 14.94
CA GLN A 155 -13.81 11.37 16.20
C GLN A 155 -13.24 12.76 16.52
N SER A 156 -11.94 12.99 16.29
CA SER A 156 -11.30 14.29 16.51
C SER A 156 -11.79 15.38 15.55
N GLN A 157 -12.26 15.00 14.36
CA GLN A 157 -12.90 15.92 13.39
C GLN A 157 -14.36 16.30 13.72
N GLY A 158 -14.86 15.95 14.92
CA GLY A 158 -16.09 16.53 15.47
C GLY A 158 -17.37 16.20 14.71
N GLY A 159 -17.50 14.97 14.18
CA GLY A 159 -18.75 14.50 13.56
C GLY A 159 -19.16 15.21 12.26
N LYS A 160 -18.31 16.09 11.70
CA LYS A 160 -18.57 16.84 10.46
C LYS A 160 -17.62 16.49 9.31
N ALA A 161 -17.14 15.25 9.22
CA ALA A 161 -16.32 14.80 8.09
C ALA A 161 -17.18 14.47 6.86
N ALA A 162 -17.84 15.48 6.31
CA ALA A 162 -18.46 15.48 4.98
C ALA A 162 -17.85 16.61 4.13
N ALA A 163 -16.53 16.78 4.15
CA ALA A 163 -15.80 17.59 3.18
C ALA A 163 -14.30 17.32 3.31
N PHE A 164 -13.57 17.56 2.22
CA PHE A 164 -12.12 17.61 2.10
C PHE A 164 -11.39 16.32 1.69
N GLY A 165 -11.45 16.09 0.38
CA GLY A 165 -10.20 15.89 -0.35
C GLY A 165 -9.33 17.16 -0.26
N ARG A 166 -8.01 16.95 -0.34
CA ARG A 166 -6.91 17.95 -0.27
C ARG A 166 -6.43 18.32 1.14
N ALA A 167 -5.59 17.46 1.70
CA ALA A 167 -4.29 17.84 2.27
C ALA A 167 -3.53 16.55 2.60
N ALA A 168 -2.82 16.01 1.60
CA ALA A 168 -1.80 15.01 1.86
C ALA A 168 -0.64 15.72 2.58
N TYR A 169 -0.69 15.77 3.91
CA TYR A 169 0.49 16.00 4.72
C TYR A 169 1.34 14.73 4.65
N LEU A 170 2.32 14.73 3.75
CA LEU A 170 3.52 13.94 3.94
C LEU A 170 4.26 14.57 5.13
N PRO A 171 4.68 13.81 6.16
CA PRO A 171 5.58 14.35 7.16
C PRO A 171 6.89 14.70 6.46
N THR A 172 7.18 15.99 6.36
CA THR A 172 8.48 16.52 5.94
C THR A 172 9.53 16.01 6.91
N LEU A 173 10.51 15.28 6.37
CA LEU A 173 11.78 14.96 7.01
C LEU A 173 12.31 16.18 7.77
N THR A 174 12.42 16.05 9.08
CA THR A 174 12.98 17.06 9.97
C THR A 174 14.48 17.14 9.69
N THR A 175 14.90 18.24 9.08
CA THR A 175 16.31 18.60 8.93
C THR A 175 16.91 18.79 10.33
N VAL A 176 17.77 17.87 10.75
CA VAL A 176 18.65 18.07 11.91
C VAL A 176 19.69 19.10 11.50
N ILE A 177 19.50 20.36 11.91
CA ILE A 177 20.58 21.36 11.88
C ILE A 177 21.42 21.11 13.13
N LEU A 178 22.60 20.52 12.91
CA LEU A 178 23.71 20.53 13.85
C LEU A 178 24.15 21.98 14.05
N LEU A 179 23.98 22.49 15.27
CA LEU A 179 24.64 23.69 15.74
C LEU A 179 26.10 23.35 16.06
N GLY A 180 27.01 23.99 15.33
CA GLY A 180 28.40 24.23 15.70
C GLY A 180 28.63 25.74 15.73
#